data_AF-A0A529HKV2-F1
#
_entry.id   AF-A0A529HKV2-F1
#
_cell.length_a   1.000
_cell.length_b   1.000
_cell.length_c   1.000
_cell.angle_alpha   90.00
_cell.angle_beta   90.00
_cell.angle_gamma   90.00
#
_symmetry.space_group_name_H-M   'P 1'
#
loop_
_entity.id
_entity.type
_entity.pdbx_description
1 polymer ?
#
loop_
_entity_poly.entity_id
_entity_poly.type
_entity_poly.pdbx_seq_one_letter_code
_entity_poly.pdbx_strand_id
1 'polypeptide(L)'
;FGSWIPLVLIGLPRLYGTWHMVTTGLLQHIGLADNVTDHRLNTRTVYMNPISRFIYWNMNYHVEHHMFPMVPYHALPKLHELIKHDLPEPNPSMLHAYREVWPVLLRQLKYEDYYL
;
A
#
# COMPACT_ATOMS: atom_id res chain seq x y z
N PHE A 1 7.02 26.87 33.21
CA PHE A 1 7.91 26.49 32.10
C PHE A 1 7.63 25.03 31.73
N GLY A 2 7.21 24.76 30.50
CA GLY A 2 6.92 23.39 30.05
C GLY A 2 6.09 23.43 28.77
N SER A 3 6.75 23.59 27.63
CA SER A 3 6.08 23.55 26.32
C SER A 3 6.09 22.14 25.77
N TRP A 4 4.95 21.68 25.25
CA TRP A 4 4.83 20.41 24.53
C TRP A 4 5.27 20.50 23.06
N ILE A 5 5.61 21.71 22.58
CA ILE A 5 6.02 21.96 21.20
C ILE A 5 7.16 21.03 20.75
N PRO A 6 8.23 20.77 21.54
CA PRO A 6 9.26 19.84 21.11
C PRO A 6 8.71 18.42 20.87
N LEU A 7 7.78 17.92 21.68
CA LEU A 7 7.18 16.60 21.47
C LEU A 7 6.30 16.58 20.21
N VAL A 8 5.52 17.64 19.97
CA VAL A 8 4.63 17.74 18.81
C VAL A 8 5.40 17.99 17.51
N LEU A 9 6.61 18.56 17.55
CA LEU A 9 7.43 18.82 16.36
C LEU A 9 8.55 17.79 16.15
N ILE A 10 8.95 17.05 17.20
CA ILE A 10 10.10 16.14 17.18
C ILE A 10 9.64 14.75 17.65
N GLY A 11 9.83 13.74 16.80
CA GLY A 11 9.54 12.35 17.12
C GLY A 11 8.06 11.96 16.95
N LEU A 12 7.13 12.60 17.68
CA LEU A 12 5.71 12.22 17.63
C LEU A 12 5.05 12.38 16.24
N PRO A 13 5.38 13.39 15.41
CA PRO A 13 4.87 13.48 14.03
C PRO A 13 5.03 12.21 13.22
N ARG A 14 6.13 11.49 13.43
CA ARG A 14 6.36 10.24 12.72
C ARG A 14 5.41 9.15 13.22
N LEU A 15 5.16 9.08 14.53
CA LEU A 15 4.25 8.09 15.11
C LEU A 15 2.81 8.26 14.64
N TYR A 16 2.24 9.47 14.72
CA TYR A 16 0.85 9.70 14.29
C TYR A 16 0.70 10.01 12.79
N GLY A 17 1.77 10.38 12.09
CA GLY A 17 1.72 10.72 10.66
C GLY A 17 2.12 9.57 9.73
N THR A 18 2.99 8.65 10.17
CA THR A 18 3.55 7.60 9.30
C THR A 18 2.83 6.26 9.40
N TRP A 19 2.01 6.04 10.44
CA TRP A 19 1.36 4.75 10.66
C TRP A 19 0.57 4.29 9.42
N HIS A 20 -0.23 5.17 8.81
CA HIS A 20 -1.08 4.78 7.68
C HIS A 20 -0.24 4.43 6.44
N MET A 21 0.83 5.17 6.19
CA MET A 21 1.80 4.89 5.11
C MET A 21 2.45 3.51 5.30
N VAL A 22 2.84 3.16 6.53
CA VAL A 22 3.41 1.84 6.84
C VAL A 22 2.36 0.75 6.68
N THR A 23 1.17 0.93 7.26
CA THR A 23 0.05 -0.01 7.17
C THR A 23 -0.29 -0.35 5.72
N THR A 24 -0.46 0.66 4.86
CA THR A 24 -0.83 0.50 3.45
C THR A 24 0.34 0.06 2.58
N GLY A 25 1.51 0.69 2.72
CA GLY A 25 2.69 0.36 1.93
C GLY A 25 3.15 -1.09 2.14
N LEU A 26 3.15 -1.58 3.39
CA LEU A 26 3.43 -2.99 3.65
C LEU A 26 2.35 -3.91 3.06
N LEU A 27 1.07 -3.58 3.26
CA LEU A 27 -0.05 -4.37 2.73
C LEU A 27 0.01 -4.52 1.19
N GLN A 28 0.49 -3.50 0.50
CA GLN A 28 0.50 -3.45 -0.97
C GLN A 28 1.71 -4.15 -1.62
N HIS A 29 2.65 -4.66 -0.82
CA HIS A 29 3.89 -5.31 -1.30
C HIS A 29 4.14 -6.68 -0.65
N ILE A 30 3.76 -6.87 0.62
CA ILE A 30 4.05 -8.13 1.32
C ILE A 30 3.40 -9.32 0.61
N GLY A 31 4.16 -10.41 0.54
CA GLY A 31 3.72 -11.68 0.00
C GLY A 31 3.65 -11.75 -1.52
N LEU A 32 4.01 -10.67 -2.21
CA LEU A 32 4.13 -10.64 -3.67
C LEU A 32 5.58 -10.92 -4.09
N ALA A 33 5.75 -11.24 -5.37
CA ALA A 33 7.04 -11.67 -5.92
C ALA A 33 8.13 -10.60 -5.70
N ASP A 34 9.30 -11.04 -5.24
CA ASP A 34 10.48 -10.18 -5.11
C ASP A 34 11.38 -10.30 -6.36
N ASN A 35 12.23 -9.29 -6.60
CA ASN A 35 13.21 -9.26 -7.70
C ASN A 35 12.64 -9.43 -9.11
N VAL A 36 11.37 -9.05 -9.33
CA VAL A 36 10.73 -8.98 -10.64
C VAL A 36 10.54 -7.53 -11.08
N THR A 37 10.78 -7.25 -12.36
CA THR A 37 10.63 -5.89 -12.93
C THR A 37 9.18 -5.53 -13.23
N ASP A 38 8.31 -6.53 -13.38
CA ASP A 38 6.88 -6.30 -13.63
C ASP A 38 6.15 -5.95 -12.34
N HIS A 39 5.73 -4.70 -12.24
CA HIS A 39 5.04 -4.18 -11.06
C HIS A 39 3.69 -4.82 -10.77
N ARG A 40 3.07 -5.45 -11.78
CA ARG A 40 1.83 -6.21 -11.60
C ARG A 40 2.02 -7.46 -10.75
N LEU A 41 3.26 -7.94 -10.61
CA LEU A 41 3.61 -9.14 -9.85
C LEU A 41 4.17 -8.83 -8.45
N ASN A 42 4.72 -7.63 -8.25
CA ASN A 42 5.36 -7.23 -6.99
C ASN A 42 4.54 -6.22 -6.17
N THR A 43 3.50 -5.61 -6.75
CA THR A 43 2.61 -4.67 -6.06
C THR A 43 1.15 -5.02 -6.29
N ARG A 44 0.26 -4.50 -5.43
CA ARG A 44 -1.20 -4.67 -5.59
C ARG A 44 -2.00 -3.39 -5.34
N THR A 45 -3.13 -3.32 -6.03
CA THR A 45 -4.17 -2.33 -5.76
C THR A 45 -5.16 -2.90 -4.77
N VAL A 46 -5.49 -2.10 -3.75
CA VAL A 46 -6.42 -2.48 -2.69
C VAL A 46 -7.52 -1.42 -2.66
N TYR A 47 -8.77 -1.82 -2.75
CA TYR A 47 -9.86 -0.87 -2.52
C TYR A 47 -9.95 -0.53 -1.03
N MET A 48 -10.03 0.77 -0.76
CA MET A 48 -10.03 1.31 0.60
C MET A 48 -11.26 2.20 0.79
N ASN A 49 -11.70 2.32 2.04
CA ASN A 49 -12.80 3.22 2.38
C ASN A 49 -12.41 4.70 2.12
N PRO A 50 -13.40 5.62 2.03
CA PRO A 50 -13.13 7.02 1.71
C PRO A 50 -12.15 7.73 2.66
N ILE A 51 -12.15 7.38 3.95
CA ILE A 51 -11.23 7.97 4.94
C ILE A 51 -9.79 7.57 4.63
N SER A 52 -9.54 6.29 4.43
CA SER A 52 -8.22 5.77 4.10
C SER A 52 -7.74 6.29 2.74
N ARG A 53 -8.63 6.37 1.73
CA ARG A 53 -8.32 7.01 0.45
C ARG A 53 -7.97 8.48 0.57
N PHE A 54 -8.63 9.21 1.46
CA PHE A 54 -8.32 10.62 1.73
C PHE A 54 -6.95 10.76 2.39
N ILE A 55 -6.68 10.01 3.47
CA ILE A 55 -5.39 10.04 4.18
C ILE A 55 -4.23 9.62 3.26
N TYR A 56 -4.48 8.63 2.41
CA TYR A 56 -3.48 8.05 1.51
C TYR A 56 -3.49 8.65 0.10
N TRP A 57 -4.26 9.72 -0.11
CA TRP A 57 -4.31 10.43 -1.39
C TRP A 57 -4.57 9.54 -2.61
N ASN A 58 -5.48 8.56 -2.52
CA ASN A 58 -5.72 7.56 -3.58
C ASN A 58 -4.50 6.70 -3.98
N MET A 59 -3.43 6.65 -3.18
CA MET A 59 -2.31 5.70 -3.38
C MET A 59 -2.72 4.23 -3.12
N ASN A 60 -4.00 4.00 -2.84
CA ASN A 60 -4.58 2.67 -2.84
C ASN A 60 -4.50 2.00 -4.24
N TYR A 61 -4.44 2.81 -5.31
CA TYR A 61 -4.11 2.44 -6.70
C TYR A 61 -2.58 2.37 -6.88
N HIS A 62 -1.98 1.33 -6.32
CA HIS A 62 -0.52 1.24 -6.16
C HIS A 62 0.17 0.67 -7.38
N VAL A 63 -0.40 -0.35 -8.02
CA VAL A 63 0.17 -0.91 -9.25
C VAL A 63 0.25 0.17 -10.31
N GLU A 64 -0.80 0.99 -10.41
CA GLU A 64 -0.89 2.14 -11.30
C GLU A 64 0.19 3.17 -10.99
N HIS A 65 0.41 3.47 -9.71
CA HIS A 65 1.49 4.36 -9.29
C HIS A 65 2.88 3.83 -9.68
N HIS A 66 3.15 2.54 -9.48
CA HIS A 66 4.45 1.96 -9.86
C HIS A 66 4.64 1.90 -11.38
N MET A 67 3.58 1.58 -12.14
CA MET A 67 3.64 1.58 -13.60
C MET A 67 3.78 2.99 -14.19
N PHE A 68 3.15 3.99 -13.57
CA PHE A 68 3.09 5.37 -14.06
C PHE A 68 3.34 6.39 -12.93
N PRO A 69 4.56 6.46 -12.37
CA PRO A 69 4.85 7.26 -11.17
C PRO A 69 4.72 8.77 -11.37
N MET A 70 4.70 9.22 -12.63
CA MET A 70 4.50 10.62 -13.00
C MET A 70 3.02 11.05 -12.99
N VAL A 71 2.08 10.11 -12.90
CA VAL A 71 0.64 10.43 -12.82
C VAL A 71 0.32 10.90 -11.41
N PRO A 72 -0.26 12.11 -11.24
CA PRO A 72 -0.56 12.62 -9.92
C PRO A 72 -1.67 11.80 -9.25
N TYR A 73 -1.58 11.71 -7.93
CA TYR A 73 -2.40 10.83 -7.11
C TYR A 73 -3.93 11.02 -7.29
N HIS A 74 -4.37 12.25 -7.58
CA HIS A 74 -5.78 12.56 -7.83
C HIS A 74 -6.30 12.02 -9.16
N ALA A 75 -5.41 11.70 -10.11
CA ALA A 75 -5.73 11.14 -11.42
C ALA A 75 -5.62 9.61 -11.46
N LEU A 76 -5.04 8.97 -10.44
CA LEU A 76 -4.94 7.51 -10.35
C LEU A 76 -6.27 6.77 -10.48
N PRO A 77 -7.41 7.24 -9.93
CA PRO A 77 -8.69 6.57 -10.15
C PRO A 77 -9.10 6.53 -11.63
N LYS A 78 -8.80 7.59 -12.39
CA LYS A 78 -9.07 7.63 -13.83
C LYS A 78 -8.13 6.71 -14.59
N LEU A 79 -6.84 6.69 -14.22
CA LEU A 79 -5.87 5.78 -14.80
C LEU A 79 -6.27 4.32 -14.57
N HIS A 80 -6.67 3.97 -13.34
CA HIS A 80 -7.16 2.64 -12.97
C HIS A 80 -8.23 2.15 -13.94
N GLU A 81 -9.28 2.94 -14.19
CA GLU A 81 -10.34 2.54 -15.12
C GLU A 81 -9.83 2.37 -16.57
N LEU A 82 -8.87 3.19 -17.01
CA LEU A 82 -8.33 3.13 -18.37
C LEU A 82 -7.50 1.85 -18.61
N ILE A 83 -6.73 1.41 -17.62
CA ILE A 83 -5.81 0.27 -17.76
C ILE A 83 -6.27 -0.98 -17.01
N LYS A 84 -7.47 -0.97 -16.41
CA LYS A 84 -7.98 -2.04 -15.54
C LYS A 84 -7.87 -3.44 -16.16
N HIS A 85 -8.04 -3.53 -17.47
CA HIS A 85 -7.96 -4.78 -18.25
C HIS A 85 -6.55 -5.39 -18.27
N ASP A 86 -5.51 -4.60 -18.01
CA ASP A 86 -4.11 -5.03 -17.97
C ASP A 86 -3.58 -5.24 -16.54
N LEU A 87 -4.42 -5.02 -15.52
CA LEU A 87 -4.07 -5.12 -14.11
C LEU A 87 -4.55 -6.43 -13.47
N PRO A 88 -3.86 -6.93 -12.42
CA PRO A 88 -4.42 -7.96 -11.56
C PRO A 88 -5.71 -7.49 -10.89
N GLU A 89 -6.59 -8.43 -10.56
CA GLU A 89 -7.82 -8.13 -9.80
C GLU A 89 -7.49 -7.48 -8.45
N PRO A 90 -8.02 -6.26 -8.17
CA PRO A 90 -7.75 -5.60 -6.90
C PRO A 90 -8.36 -6.33 -5.72
N ASN A 91 -7.67 -6.29 -4.57
CA ASN A 91 -8.30 -6.75 -3.33
C ASN A 91 -9.51 -5.85 -3.00
N PRO A 92 -10.69 -6.42 -2.68
CA PRO A 92 -11.91 -5.64 -2.47
C PRO A 92 -11.92 -4.82 -1.17
N SER A 93 -11.00 -5.11 -0.24
CA SER A 93 -10.84 -4.36 1.01
C SER A 93 -9.46 -4.59 1.63
N MET A 94 -9.03 -3.70 2.54
CA MET A 94 -7.83 -3.93 3.35
C MET A 94 -7.92 -5.22 4.17
N LEU A 95 -9.09 -5.54 4.73
CA LEU A 95 -9.28 -6.78 5.50
C LEU A 95 -9.05 -8.02 4.63
N HIS A 96 -9.52 -8.01 3.39
CA HIS A 96 -9.28 -9.09 2.44
C HIS A 96 -7.78 -9.27 2.18
N ALA A 97 -7.10 -8.17 1.85
CA ALA A 97 -5.65 -8.19 1.60
C ALA A 97 -4.87 -8.70 2.84
N TYR A 98 -5.23 -8.28 4.06
CA TYR A 98 -4.56 -8.77 5.27
C TYR A 98 -4.77 -10.27 5.52
N ARG A 99 -5.94 -10.81 5.17
CA ARG A 99 -6.22 -12.25 5.29
C ARG A 99 -5.34 -13.08 4.36
N GLU A 100 -5.02 -12.56 3.18
CA GLU A 100 -4.06 -13.20 2.25
C GLU A 100 -2.62 -13.06 2.73
N VAL A 101 -2.24 -11.87 3.20
CA VAL A 101 -0.87 -11.55 3.59
C VAL A 101 -0.42 -12.31 4.83
N TRP A 102 -1.29 -12.48 5.84
CA TRP A 102 -0.86 -13.02 7.13
C TRP A 102 -0.29 -14.46 7.07
N PRO A 103 -0.95 -15.43 6.41
CA PRO A 103 -0.39 -16.77 6.25
C PRO A 103 0.93 -16.79 5.47
N VAL A 104 1.06 -15.95 4.43
CA VAL A 104 2.25 -15.84 3.59
C VAL A 104 3.42 -15.30 4.41
N LEU A 105 3.19 -14.23 5.16
CA LEU A 105 4.19 -13.63 6.04
C LEU A 105 4.71 -14.65 7.06
N LEU A 106 3.83 -15.46 7.67
CA LEU A 106 4.24 -16.50 8.61
C LEU A 106 5.13 -17.58 7.99
N ARG A 107 4.98 -17.88 6.69
CA ARG A 107 5.85 -18.81 5.94
C ARG A 107 7.16 -18.15 5.56
N GLN A 108 7.12 -16.92 5.05
CA GLN A 108 8.31 -16.15 4.72
C GLN A 108 9.20 -15.90 5.95
N LEU A 109 8.62 -15.67 7.13
CA LEU A 109 9.37 -15.57 8.40
C LEU A 109 10.04 -16.88 8.83
N LYS A 110 9.66 -18.01 8.25
CA LYS A 110 10.32 -19.32 8.39
C LYS A 110 11.33 -19.59 7.27
N TYR A 111 11.65 -18.58 6.46
CA TYR A 111 12.56 -18.66 5.31
C TYR A 111 12.06 -19.62 4.21
N GLU A 112 10.75 -19.78 4.08
CA GLU A 112 10.13 -20.49 2.96
C GLU A 112 9.99 -19.53 1.76
N ASP A 113 10.40 -19.97 0.57
CA ASP A 113 10.26 -19.21 -0.68
C ASP A 113 8.82 -19.34 -1.20
N TYR A 114 7.92 -18.55 -0.60
CA TYR A 114 6.48 -18.59 -0.86
C TYR A 114 5.93 -17.20 -1.19
N TYR A 115 5.20 -17.10 -2.29
CA TYR A 115 4.52 -15.89 -2.77
C TYR A 115 3.06 -16.21 -3.11
N LEU A 116 2.20 -15.19 -3.09
CA LEU A 116 0.78 -15.27 -3.49
C LEU A 116 0.61 -15.45 -4.99
#